data_AF-J2LCT2-F1
#
_entry.id   AF-J2LCT2-F1
#
_cell.length_a   1.000
_cell.length_b   1.000
_cell.length_c   1.000
_cell.angle_alpha   90.00
_cell.angle_beta   90.00
_cell.angle_gamma   90.00
#
_symmetry.space_group_name_H-M   'P 1'
#
loop_
_entity.id
_entity.type
_entity.pdbx_description
1 polymer ?
#
loop_
_entity_poly.entity_id
_entity_poly.type
_entity_poly.pdbx_seq_one_letter_code
_entity_poly.pdbx_strand_id
1 'polypeptide(L)'
;MIGRGSGVRLDRSSGHLQFLASRCQWPKAVGEALVGRPIATTFVRAADYKACQIKGQILNAGPADAACQTLGEAYVAEQLARMLALGVTRMQLSSTLSDQDLVCLTIEPQEVFEQTPGPGAGRRLTRETMA
;
A
#
# COMPACT_ATOMS: atom_id res chain seq x y z
N MET A 1 11.43 -8.50 4.10
CA MET A 1 11.81 -7.40 3.19
C MET A 1 10.79 -6.29 3.29
N ILE A 2 11.18 -5.03 3.03
CA ILE A 2 10.29 -3.86 3.07
C ILE A 2 10.32 -3.19 1.69
N GLY A 3 9.19 -2.66 1.26
CA GLY A 3 9.04 -1.86 0.05
C GLY A 3 7.90 -0.86 0.20
N ARG A 4 7.62 -0.10 -0.86
CA ARG A 4 6.54 0.89 -0.89
C ARG A 4 5.50 0.53 -1.94
N GLY A 5 4.23 0.76 -1.59
CA GLY A 5 3.12 0.58 -2.50
C GLY A 5 2.94 1.76 -3.46
N SER A 6 2.55 1.43 -4.68
CA SER A 6 2.17 2.35 -5.75
C SER A 6 0.66 2.44 -5.92
N GLY A 7 -0.10 2.11 -4.87
CA GLY A 7 -1.56 2.20 -4.87
C GLY A 7 -2.18 1.05 -4.11
N VAL A 8 -3.44 1.24 -3.71
CA VAL A 8 -4.27 0.20 -3.11
C VAL A 8 -5.73 0.43 -3.49
N ARG A 9 -6.49 -0.65 -3.64
CA ARG A 9 -7.94 -0.61 -3.75
C ARG A 9 -8.57 -1.68 -2.88
N LEU A 10 -9.65 -1.34 -2.19
CA LEU A 10 -10.51 -2.31 -1.51
C LEU A 10 -11.59 -2.78 -2.49
N ASP A 11 -11.66 -4.08 -2.73
CA ASP A 11 -12.84 -4.69 -3.34
C ASP A 11 -13.92 -4.86 -2.28
N ARG A 12 -15.04 -4.15 -2.43
CA ARG A 12 -16.14 -4.19 -1.45
C ARG A 12 -16.94 -5.48 -1.47
N SER A 13 -16.89 -6.24 -2.56
CA SER A 13 -17.63 -7.49 -2.68
C SER A 13 -16.96 -8.62 -1.90
N SER A 14 -15.63 -8.73 -1.99
CA SER A 14 -14.83 -9.74 -1.31
C SER A 14 -14.21 -9.27 0.01
N GLY A 15 -14.04 -7.97 0.20
CA GLY A 15 -13.25 -7.40 1.30
C GLY A 15 -11.74 -7.47 1.07
N HIS A 16 -11.28 -7.95 -0.09
CA HIS A 16 -9.85 -8.08 -0.39
C HIS A 16 -9.23 -6.74 -0.79
N LEU A 17 -7.94 -6.61 -0.49
CA LEU A 17 -7.14 -5.49 -0.96
C LEU A 17 -6.41 -5.89 -2.25
N GLN A 18 -6.44 -5.01 -3.24
CA GLN A 18 -5.52 -5.04 -4.37
C GLN A 18 -4.42 -4.03 -4.09
N PHE A 19 -3.24 -4.51 -3.71
CA PHE A 19 -2.08 -3.70 -3.38
C PHE A 19 -1.08 -3.72 -4.54
N LEU A 20 -0.66 -2.54 -4.99
CA LEU A 20 0.27 -2.41 -6.11
C LEU A 20 1.67 -2.13 -5.60
N ALA A 21 2.67 -2.78 -6.17
CA ALA A 21 4.08 -2.51 -5.92
C ALA A 21 4.88 -2.53 -7.21
N SER A 22 5.81 -1.58 -7.38
CA SER A 22 6.75 -1.59 -8.50
C SER A 22 7.89 -2.58 -8.23
N ARG A 23 8.03 -3.58 -9.09
CA ARG A 23 9.16 -4.53 -9.03
C ARG A 23 10.49 -3.83 -9.35
N CYS A 24 10.50 -2.84 -10.23
CA CYS A 24 11.70 -2.05 -10.53
C CYS A 24 12.26 -1.34 -9.29
N GLN A 25 11.41 -0.86 -8.38
CA GLN A 25 11.85 -0.17 -7.15
C GLN A 25 12.15 -1.14 -6.01
N TRP A 26 11.32 -2.18 -5.84
CA TRP A 26 11.38 -3.06 -4.68
C TRP A 26 11.51 -4.54 -5.07
N PRO A 27 12.52 -4.93 -5.89
CA PRO A 27 12.57 -6.26 -6.50
C PRO A 27 12.60 -7.39 -5.47
N LYS A 28 13.33 -7.19 -4.36
CA LYS A 28 13.38 -8.18 -3.27
C LYS A 28 12.07 -8.26 -2.48
N ALA A 29 11.37 -7.15 -2.26
CA ALA A 29 10.09 -7.19 -1.56
C ALA A 29 9.02 -7.87 -2.41
N VAL A 30 8.98 -7.54 -3.72
CA VAL A 30 8.08 -8.17 -4.68
C VAL A 30 8.40 -9.65 -4.88
N GLY A 31 9.69 -10.03 -4.96
CA GLY A 31 10.10 -11.43 -5.09
C GLY A 31 9.71 -12.31 -3.89
N GLU A 32 9.61 -11.72 -2.70
CA GLU A 32 9.17 -12.43 -1.48
C GLU A 32 7.65 -12.45 -1.30
N ALA A 33 6.90 -11.65 -2.05
CA ALA A 33 5.44 -11.52 -1.95
C ALA A 33 4.73 -12.68 -2.67
N LEU A 34 4.90 -13.89 -2.15
CA LEU A 34 4.35 -15.13 -2.72
C LEU A 34 2.99 -15.48 -2.12
N VAL A 35 2.16 -16.17 -2.91
CA VAL A 35 0.85 -16.69 -2.47
C VAL A 35 0.99 -17.54 -1.20
N GLY A 36 0.06 -17.36 -0.26
CA GLY A 36 0.02 -18.03 1.05
C GLY A 36 0.93 -17.39 2.11
N ARG A 37 1.80 -16.45 1.75
CA ARG A 37 2.68 -15.80 2.73
C ARG A 37 1.96 -14.67 3.48
N PRO A 38 2.33 -14.45 4.76
CA PRO A 38 1.84 -13.29 5.49
C PRO A 38 2.43 -12.00 4.92
N ILE A 39 1.63 -10.94 4.97
CA ILE A 39 2.04 -9.60 4.57
C ILE A 39 1.48 -8.57 5.55
N ALA A 40 2.25 -7.49 5.77
CA ALA A 40 1.80 -6.31 6.50
C ALA A 40 1.94 -5.09 5.58
N THR A 41 0.85 -4.33 5.42
CA THR A 41 0.82 -3.08 4.65
C THR A 41 0.43 -1.94 5.57
N THR A 42 1.24 -0.89 5.59
CA THR A 42 0.99 0.31 6.40
C THR A 42 0.49 1.44 5.50
N PHE A 43 -0.63 2.03 5.88
CA PHE A 43 -1.27 3.15 5.20
C PHE A 43 -1.15 4.40 6.07
N VAL A 44 -0.84 5.53 5.44
CA VAL A 44 -0.70 6.81 6.14
C VAL A 44 -1.46 7.88 5.37
N ARG A 45 -2.31 8.63 6.07
CA ARG A 45 -2.93 9.83 5.54
C ARG A 45 -1.99 11.00 5.74
N ALA A 46 -1.44 11.52 4.65
CA ALA A 46 -0.43 12.59 4.69
C ALA A 46 -0.91 13.88 5.37
N ALA A 47 -2.22 14.16 5.34
CA ALA A 47 -2.78 15.41 5.87
C ALA A 47 -2.69 15.52 7.40
N ASP A 48 -2.78 14.41 8.12
CA ASP A 48 -2.82 14.40 9.60
C ASP A 48 -2.01 13.25 10.22
N TYR A 49 -1.23 12.54 9.41
CA TYR A 49 -0.41 11.40 9.81
C TYR A 49 -1.17 10.27 10.52
N LYS A 50 -2.49 10.20 10.32
CA LYS A 50 -3.24 9.02 10.75
C LYS A 50 -2.76 7.80 9.99
N ALA A 51 -2.42 6.75 10.72
CA ALA A 51 -1.75 5.58 10.15
C ALA A 51 -2.34 4.30 10.71
N CYS A 52 -2.53 3.31 9.84
CA CYS A 52 -2.90 1.97 10.25
C CYS A 52 -2.05 0.94 9.52
N GLN A 53 -1.86 -0.21 10.15
CA GLN A 53 -1.26 -1.38 9.51
C GLN A 53 -2.30 -2.47 9.38
N ILE A 54 -2.42 -3.01 8.17
CA ILE A 54 -3.24 -4.18 7.88
C ILE A 54 -2.28 -5.37 7.75
N LYS A 55 -2.56 -6.44 8.49
CA LYS A 55 -1.89 -7.73 8.35
C LYS A 55 -2.86 -8.72 7.72
N GLY A 56 -2.33 -9.58 6.87
CA GLY A 56 -3.13 -10.53 6.12
C GLY A 56 -2.30 -11.56 5.38
N GLN A 57 -2.94 -12.29 4.47
CA GLN A 57 -2.31 -13.26 3.60
C GLN A 57 -2.43 -12.88 2.14
N ILE A 58 -1.40 -13.21 1.37
CA ILE A 58 -1.39 -13.01 -0.08
C ILE A 58 -2.18 -14.15 -0.73
N LEU A 59 -3.30 -13.83 -1.37
CA LEU A 59 -4.12 -14.77 -2.13
C LEU A 59 -3.66 -14.91 -3.58
N ASN A 60 -3.16 -13.82 -4.17
CA ASN A 60 -2.64 -13.81 -5.52
C ASN A 60 -1.52 -12.78 -5.65
N ALA A 61 -0.56 -13.04 -6.53
CA ALA A 61 0.54 -12.15 -6.86
C ALA A 61 0.89 -12.31 -8.34
N GLY A 62 0.81 -11.23 -9.12
CA GLY A 62 1.09 -11.28 -10.55
C GLY A 62 1.24 -9.90 -11.17
N PRO A 63 1.62 -9.82 -12.47
CA PRO A 63 1.64 -8.56 -13.19
C PRO A 63 0.31 -7.81 -13.06
N ALA A 64 0.36 -6.49 -12.94
CA ALA A 64 -0.83 -5.65 -12.91
C ALA A 64 -1.58 -5.76 -14.24
N ASP A 65 -2.90 -5.96 -14.18
CA ASP A 65 -3.77 -5.80 -15.34
C ASP A 65 -3.99 -4.31 -15.67
N ALA A 66 -4.73 -4.02 -16.74
CA ALA A 66 -4.98 -2.64 -17.18
C ALA A 66 -5.66 -1.78 -16.09
N ALA A 67 -6.59 -2.34 -15.31
CA ALA A 67 -7.27 -1.60 -14.25
C ALA A 67 -6.32 -1.28 -13.09
N CYS A 68 -5.47 -2.23 -12.72
CA CYS A 68 -4.41 -2.05 -11.73
C CYS A 68 -3.36 -1.04 -12.21
N GLN A 69 -3.01 -1.06 -13.49
CA GLN A 69 -2.08 -0.10 -14.08
C GLN A 69 -2.64 1.32 -14.00
N THR A 70 -3.89 1.55 -14.41
CA THR A 70 -4.56 2.86 -14.30
C THR A 70 -4.63 3.33 -12.84
N LEU A 71 -4.91 2.43 -11.89
CA LEU A 71 -4.90 2.76 -10.46
C LEU A 71 -3.51 3.21 -10.00
N GLY A 72 -2.46 2.53 -10.43
CA GLY A 72 -1.08 2.87 -10.08
C GLY A 72 -0.64 4.22 -10.63
N GLU A 73 -0.94 4.49 -11.90
CA GLU A 73 -0.68 5.78 -12.56
C GLU A 73 -1.39 6.92 -11.84
N ALA A 74 -2.68 6.74 -11.53
CA ALA A 74 -3.47 7.73 -10.81
C ALA A 74 -2.90 8.01 -9.41
N TYR A 75 -2.56 6.96 -8.67
CA TYR A 75 -1.95 7.09 -7.34
C TYR A 75 -0.61 7.84 -7.41
N VAL A 76 0.29 7.45 -8.32
CA VAL A 76 1.59 8.12 -8.45
C VAL A 76 1.41 9.59 -8.83
N ALA A 77 0.53 9.90 -9.78
CA ALA A 77 0.23 11.27 -10.17
C ALA A 77 -0.31 12.11 -8.99
N GLU A 78 -1.28 11.57 -8.24
CA GLU A 78 -1.86 12.22 -7.06
C GLU A 78 -0.81 12.48 -5.98
N GLN A 79 0.01 11.47 -5.67
CA GLN A 79 1.05 11.59 -4.65
C GLN A 79 2.12 12.59 -5.06
N LEU A 80 2.53 12.63 -6.33
CA LEU A 80 3.45 13.62 -6.85
C LEU A 80 2.87 15.03 -6.72
N ALA A 81 1.59 15.25 -7.06
CA ALA A 81 0.94 16.54 -6.91
C ALA A 81 0.87 17.00 -5.45
N ARG A 82 0.48 16.09 -4.52
CA ARG A 82 0.44 16.37 -3.08
C ARG A 82 1.81 16.75 -2.53
N MET A 83 2.85 16.02 -2.92
CA MET A 83 4.21 16.25 -2.44
C MET A 83 4.83 17.52 -3.04
N LEU A 84 4.52 17.82 -4.30
CA LEU A 84 4.93 19.08 -4.93
C LEU A 84 4.35 20.29 -4.21
N ALA A 85 3.08 20.22 -3.78
CA ALA A 85 2.45 21.26 -2.96
C ALA A 85 3.14 21.46 -1.59
N LEU A 86 3.87 20.46 -1.11
CA LEU A 86 4.71 20.52 0.10
C LEU A 86 6.18 20.86 -0.20
N GLY A 87 6.52 21.23 -1.45
CA GLY A 87 7.86 21.61 -1.87
C GLY A 87 8.78 20.42 -2.23
N VAL A 88 8.25 19.20 -2.33
CA VAL A 88 9.02 18.00 -2.66
C VAL A 88 8.86 17.69 -4.15
N THR A 89 9.98 17.68 -4.87
CA THR A 89 10.00 17.51 -6.34
C THR A 89 9.87 16.04 -6.76
N ARG A 90 9.46 15.82 -8.02
CA ARG A 90 9.43 14.48 -8.64
C ARG A 90 10.80 13.80 -8.60
N MET A 91 11.88 14.55 -8.79
CA MET A 91 13.23 14.00 -8.78
C MET A 91 13.63 13.48 -7.39
N GLN A 92 13.16 14.12 -6.31
CA GLN A 92 13.36 13.61 -4.95
C GLN A 92 12.53 12.36 -4.64
N LEU A 93 11.46 12.10 -5.41
CA LEU A 93 10.54 10.98 -5.20
C LEU A 93 10.76 9.80 -6.16
N SER A 94 11.57 9.98 -7.21
CA SER A 94 11.79 8.98 -8.26
C SER A 94 12.31 7.63 -7.75
N SER A 95 13.03 7.64 -6.63
CA SER A 95 13.53 6.43 -5.95
C SER A 95 12.49 5.73 -5.08
N THR A 96 11.32 6.34 -4.85
CA THR A 96 10.32 5.82 -3.89
C THR A 96 8.90 5.68 -4.44
N LEU A 97 8.58 6.31 -5.58
CA LEU A 97 7.27 6.21 -6.24
C LEU A 97 7.46 5.91 -7.74
N SER A 98 6.85 4.84 -8.22
CA SER A 98 6.88 4.42 -9.62
C SER A 98 5.62 3.64 -9.97
N ASP A 99 5.08 3.92 -11.15
CA ASP A 99 3.98 3.21 -11.81
C ASP A 99 4.47 2.22 -12.89
N GLN A 100 5.78 1.94 -12.92
CA GLN A 100 6.42 1.03 -13.87
C GLN A 100 6.60 -0.38 -13.28
N ASP A 101 6.47 -1.41 -14.13
CA ASP A 101 6.58 -2.84 -13.77
C ASP A 101 5.79 -3.18 -12.49
N LEU A 102 4.50 -2.82 -12.50
CA LEU A 102 3.61 -3.02 -11.37
C LEU A 102 3.23 -4.50 -11.24
N VAL A 103 3.35 -4.99 -10.01
CA VAL A 103 2.78 -6.25 -9.53
C VAL A 103 1.57 -5.93 -8.67
N CYS A 104 0.47 -6.64 -8.91
CA CYS A 104 -0.72 -6.59 -8.10
C CYS A 104 -0.75 -7.79 -7.13
N LEU A 105 -0.90 -7.50 -5.85
CA LEU A 105 -1.12 -8.46 -4.79
C LEU A 105 -2.59 -8.41 -4.38
N THR A 106 -3.29 -9.53 -4.44
CA THR A 106 -4.57 -9.70 -3.77
C THR A 106 -4.31 -10.15 -2.34
N ILE A 107 -4.75 -9.37 -1.36
CA ILE A 107 -4.51 -9.62 0.07
C ILE A 107 -5.85 -9.82 0.77
N GLU A 108 -5.96 -10.91 1.52
CA GLU A 108 -7.03 -11.12 2.49
C GLU A 108 -6.64 -10.42 3.80
N PRO A 109 -7.34 -9.33 4.20
CA PRO A 109 -7.05 -8.66 5.47
C PRO A 109 -7.57 -9.49 6.65
N GLN A 110 -6.73 -9.66 7.67
CA GLN A 110 -7.04 -10.48 8.86
C GLN A 110 -7.03 -9.65 10.15
N GLU A 111 -6.10 -8.70 10.24
CA GLU A 111 -5.95 -7.85 11.42
C GLU A 111 -5.61 -6.42 11.03
N VAL A 112 -6.09 -5.45 11.81
CA VAL A 112 -5.79 -4.03 11.63
C VAL A 112 -5.23 -3.47 12.93
N PHE A 113 -4.20 -2.64 12.84
CA PHE A 113 -3.52 -2.03 13.98
C PHE A 113 -3.41 -0.52 13.80
N GLU A 114 -3.62 0.22 14.89
CA GLU A 114 -3.30 1.65 14.99
C GLU A 114 -1.77 1.80 14.90
N GLN A 115 -1.31 2.72 14.06
CA GLN A 115 0.12 3.00 13.87
C GLN A 115 0.43 4.49 13.96
N THR A 116 -0.57 5.34 14.21
CA THR A 116 -0.33 6.74 14.52
C THR A 116 0.55 6.84 15.77
N PRO A 117 1.69 7.55 15.69
CA PRO A 117 2.56 7.75 16.84
C PRO A 117 1.81 8.32 18.04
N GLY A 118 1.94 7.68 19.20
CA GLY A 118 1.27 8.06 20.43
C GLY A 118 0.97 6.87 21.34
N PRO A 119 0.31 7.08 22.49
CA PRO A 119 0.06 6.02 23.48
C PRO A 119 -0.75 4.82 22.96
N GLY A 120 -1.52 5.00 21.88
CA GLY A 120 -2.33 3.94 21.25
C GLY A 120 -1.63 3.18 20.12
N ALA A 121 -0.39 3.54 19.76
CA ALA A 121 0.34 2.90 18.67
C ALA A 121 0.53 1.39 18.93
N GLY A 122 0.33 0.57 17.90
CA GLY A 122 0.42 -0.88 18.00
C GLY A 122 -0.84 -1.56 18.53
N ARG A 123 -1.86 -0.82 18.96
CA ARG A 123 -3.14 -1.39 19.41
C ARG A 123 -3.90 -2.00 18.22
N ARG A 124 -4.45 -3.20 18.41
CA ARG A 124 -5.37 -3.81 17.43
C ARG A 124 -6.67 -3.00 17.37
N LEU A 125 -7.11 -2.68 16.15
CA LEU A 125 -8.36 -2.00 15.88
C LEU A 125 -9.47 -3.03 15.69
N THR A 126 -10.55 -2.90 16.46
CA THR A 126 -11.78 -3.70 16.30
C THR A 126 -12.88 -2.82 15.73
N ARG A 127 -13.96 -3.42 15.23
CA ARG A 127 -15.11 -2.69 14.67
C ARG A 127 -15.68 -1.66 15.65
N GLU A 128 -15.70 -2.00 16.94
CA GLU A 128 -16.12 -1.12 18.05
C GLU A 128 -15.16 0.04 18.30
N THR A 129 -13.88 -0.10 17.94
CA THR A 129 -12.85 0.93 18.11
C THR A 129 -12.76 1.87 16.90
N MET A 130 -13.43 1.54 15.78
CA MET A 130 -13.45 2.33 14.54
C MET A 130 -14.73 3.18 14.36
N ALA A 131 -15.73 3.01 15.22
CA ALA A 131 -16.95 3.81 15.24
C ALA A 131 -16.75 5.10 16.04
#